data_AF-A0A353FLB1-F1
#
_entry.id   AF-A0A353FLB1-F1
#
_cell.length_a   1.000
_cell.length_b   1.000
_cell.length_c   1.000
_cell.angle_alpha   90.00
_cell.angle_beta   90.00
_cell.angle_gamma   90.00
#
_symmetry.space_group_name_H-M   'P 1'
#
loop_
_entity.id
_entity.type
_entity.pdbx_description
1 polymer ?
#
loop_
_entity_poly.entity_id
_entity_poly.type
_entity_poly.pdbx_seq_one_letter_code
_entity_poly.pdbx_strand_id
1 'polypeptide(L)'
;MAVELTVGIDILLGRRNPIISLVVLRPLLLSIFFLSACGRPTGILVGDVLLPGKELDEAVTELEEGFPSTGRETLRWQLLRFGMGSAALLHHRFHEKSLEQLKSAQACANRLKDGASFDTEEIRWRKEAHMTPPHQSPQPPSPFGLGARASAATATLDEGEWAGPLKTSRGWEIILLNKRFDSVKSRSHVILRRLIYPVGTKEDWSAVQDDWNRLPLAGDEEYLKAIPSEILRLRRPKSEE
;
A
#
# COMPACT_ATOMS: atom_id res chain seq x y z
N MET A 1 8.92 25.72 -25.86
CA MET A 1 8.57 27.15 -25.82
C MET A 1 8.59 27.58 -24.38
N ALA A 2 9.67 28.25 -23.98
CA ALA A 2 9.86 28.81 -22.65
C ALA A 2 9.64 30.32 -22.75
N VAL A 3 8.85 30.89 -21.84
CA VAL A 3 8.62 32.33 -21.76
C VAL A 3 9.26 32.80 -20.46
N GLU A 4 10.38 33.49 -20.62
CA GLU A 4 11.13 34.21 -19.60
C GLU A 4 10.45 35.59 -19.42
N LEU A 5 10.07 35.93 -18.19
CA LEU A 5 9.54 37.26 -17.85
C LEU A 5 10.67 38.07 -17.21
N THR A 6 11.27 38.96 -18.01
CA THR A 6 12.20 40.01 -17.57
C THR A 6 11.54 41.36 -17.79
N VAL A 7 11.20 42.06 -16.71
CA VAL A 7 10.91 43.50 -16.65
C VAL A 7 11.32 43.91 -15.23
N GLY A 8 12.11 44.93 -14.93
CA GLY A 8 12.74 46.01 -15.68
C GLY A 8 13.19 46.97 -14.57
N ILE A 9 14.51 47.20 -14.45
CA ILE A 9 15.11 48.08 -13.43
C ILE A 9 15.11 49.50 -14.01
N ASP A 10 14.38 50.42 -13.38
CA ASP A 10 14.55 51.86 -13.61
C ASP A 10 15.14 52.54 -12.39
N ILE A 11 16.26 53.21 -12.65
CA ILE A 11 17.12 53.96 -11.73
C ILE A 11 16.65 55.41 -11.74
N LEU A 12 16.50 56.03 -10.57
CA LEU A 12 16.66 57.48 -10.42
C LEU A 12 17.45 57.80 -9.15
N LEU A 13 18.68 58.27 -9.39
CA LEU A 13 19.69 58.74 -8.44
C LEU A 13 19.35 60.14 -7.91
N GLY A 14 19.63 60.40 -6.62
CA GLY A 14 19.49 61.76 -6.06
C GLY A 14 19.91 61.98 -4.60
N ARG A 15 21.15 61.61 -4.22
CA ARG A 15 21.99 62.16 -3.11
C ARG A 15 21.33 62.73 -1.83
N ARG A 16 21.53 62.06 -0.68
CA ARG A 16 22.48 62.46 0.42
C ARG A 16 22.31 61.60 1.69
N ASN A 17 23.44 61.10 2.16
CA ASN A 17 23.81 60.58 3.50
C ASN A 17 23.32 59.20 3.98
N PRO A 18 24.25 58.26 4.25
CA PRO A 18 24.01 56.99 4.93
C PRO A 18 24.38 57.07 6.42
N ILE A 19 23.59 56.45 7.30
CA ILE A 19 24.09 55.89 8.56
C ILE A 19 23.41 54.54 8.77
N ILE A 20 24.22 53.48 8.67
CA ILE A 20 23.89 52.11 9.09
C ILE A 20 24.10 52.05 10.59
N SER A 21 23.13 51.57 11.37
CA SER A 21 23.37 50.51 12.36
C SER A 21 22.16 50.20 13.24
N LEU A 22 21.79 48.92 13.15
CA LEU A 22 21.48 47.98 14.23
C LEU A 22 20.36 48.28 15.24
N VAL A 23 19.76 47.16 15.66
CA VAL A 23 18.91 46.94 16.84
C VAL A 23 17.42 47.23 16.63
N VAL A 24 16.69 46.25 16.10
CA VAL A 24 15.54 45.67 16.84
C VAL A 24 15.45 44.18 16.49
N LEU A 25 16.11 43.35 17.28
CA LEU A 25 16.01 41.90 17.24
C LEU A 25 15.18 41.43 18.44
N ARG A 26 13.89 41.11 18.20
CA ARG A 26 13.00 40.19 18.96
C ARG A 26 12.70 40.51 20.45
N PRO A 27 11.49 40.14 20.96
CA PRO A 27 10.96 38.77 21.00
C PRO A 27 9.53 38.68 20.44
N LEU A 28 9.12 37.67 19.67
CA LEU A 28 9.10 36.23 19.96
C LEU A 28 8.47 35.93 21.32
N LEU A 29 7.14 36.00 21.40
CA LEU A 29 6.29 35.25 22.33
C LEU A 29 4.84 35.47 21.86
N LEU A 30 4.02 34.41 21.90
CA LEU A 30 2.60 34.38 21.53
C LEU A 30 2.27 34.28 20.04
N SER A 31 2.65 33.16 19.43
CA SER A 31 1.76 32.39 18.52
C SER A 31 2.29 30.95 18.35
N ILE A 32 2.80 30.36 19.44
CA ILE A 32 3.00 28.90 19.53
C ILE A 32 1.70 28.33 20.09
N PHE A 33 0.63 28.38 19.30
CA PHE A 33 -0.44 27.40 19.43
C PHE A 33 -0.15 26.28 18.42
N PHE A 34 0.97 25.58 18.68
CA PHE A 34 1.07 24.16 18.34
C PHE A 34 0.06 23.43 19.23
N LEU A 35 -1.23 23.54 18.87
CA LEU A 35 -2.12 22.41 19.04
C LEU A 35 -1.64 21.38 18.02
N SER A 36 -0.58 20.64 18.38
CA SER A 36 -0.46 19.26 17.93
C SER A 36 -1.76 18.61 18.38
N ALA A 37 -2.75 18.60 17.49
CA ALA A 37 -3.83 17.64 17.56
C ALA A 37 -3.12 16.31 17.69
N CYS A 38 -3.13 15.76 18.90
CA CYS A 38 -2.74 14.40 19.19
C CYS A 38 -3.83 13.54 18.54
N GLY A 39 -3.86 13.56 17.20
CA GLY A 39 -4.73 12.73 16.40
C GLY A 39 -4.25 11.32 16.64
N ARG A 40 -5.11 10.52 17.28
CA ARG A 40 -4.87 9.08 17.36
C ARG A 40 -4.59 8.60 15.94
N PRO A 41 -3.57 7.77 15.72
CA PRO A 41 -3.34 7.22 14.39
C PRO A 41 -4.62 6.51 13.95
N THR A 42 -5.25 7.01 12.88
CA THR A 42 -6.45 6.43 12.29
C THR A 42 -6.07 5.11 11.63
N GLY A 43 -6.52 3.99 12.18
CA GLY A 43 -6.21 2.66 11.68
C GLY A 43 -6.07 1.62 12.78
N ILE A 44 -5.33 0.56 12.47
CA ILE A 44 -5.15 -0.60 13.33
C ILE A 44 -3.66 -0.69 13.71
N LEU A 45 -3.38 -0.70 15.01
CA LEU A 45 -2.06 -1.02 15.57
C LEU A 45 -1.98 -2.52 15.84
N VAL A 46 -0.94 -3.17 15.33
CA VAL A 46 -0.62 -4.59 15.52
C VAL A 46 0.73 -4.69 16.22
N GLY A 47 0.72 -4.97 17.52
CA GLY A 47 1.88 -4.69 18.36
C GLY A 47 2.19 -3.19 18.33
N ASP A 48 3.32 -2.83 17.74
CA ASP A 48 3.81 -1.46 17.53
C ASP A 48 3.64 -0.97 16.08
N VAL A 49 3.14 -1.81 15.17
CA VAL A 49 3.04 -1.50 13.75
C VAL A 49 1.66 -0.95 13.39
N LEU A 50 1.62 0.21 12.77
CA LEU A 50 0.39 0.81 12.25
C LEU A 50 0.07 0.30 10.84
N LEU A 51 -1.11 -0.31 10.67
CA LEU A 51 -1.82 -0.39 9.40
C LEU A 51 -2.72 0.86 9.26
N PRO A 52 -2.37 1.81 8.38
CA PRO A 52 -3.16 3.04 8.23
C PRO A 52 -4.57 2.74 7.72
N GLY A 53 -5.59 3.33 8.34
CA GLY A 53 -6.99 3.17 7.92
C GLY A 53 -7.22 3.60 6.47
N LYS A 54 -6.52 4.66 6.03
CA LYS A 54 -6.54 5.14 4.64
C LYS A 54 -6.14 4.06 3.64
N GLU A 55 -5.08 3.30 3.91
CA GLU A 55 -4.61 2.23 3.01
C GLU A 55 -5.70 1.16 2.87
N LEU A 56 -6.37 0.81 3.97
CA LEU A 56 -7.47 -0.15 4.00
C LEU A 56 -8.71 0.38 3.27
N ASP A 57 -9.09 1.65 3.47
CA ASP A 57 -10.25 2.25 2.82
C ASP A 57 -10.08 2.42 1.31
N GLU A 58 -8.88 2.72 0.83
CA GLU A 58 -8.55 2.72 -0.59
C GLU A 58 -8.77 1.31 -1.20
N ALA A 59 -8.26 0.28 -0.52
CA ALA A 59 -8.44 -1.11 -0.95
C ALA A 59 -9.91 -1.57 -0.90
N VAL A 60 -10.70 -1.08 0.06
CA VAL A 60 -12.15 -1.33 0.10
C VAL A 60 -12.83 -0.69 -1.10
N THR A 61 -12.48 0.56 -1.42
CA THR A 61 -13.08 1.31 -2.53
C THR A 61 -12.84 0.60 -3.87
N GLU A 62 -11.62 0.10 -4.08
CA GLU A 62 -11.32 -0.74 -5.26
C GLU A 62 -12.16 -2.03 -5.29
N LEU A 63 -12.33 -2.69 -4.14
CA LEU A 63 -13.17 -3.89 -4.06
C LEU A 63 -14.65 -3.58 -4.32
N GLU A 64 -15.17 -2.45 -3.87
CA GLU A 64 -16.57 -2.07 -4.09
C GLU A 64 -16.93 -1.99 -5.58
N GLU A 65 -15.99 -1.64 -6.46
CA GLU A 65 -16.23 -1.65 -7.91
C GLU A 65 -16.53 -3.05 -8.44
N GLY A 66 -15.87 -4.08 -7.91
CA GLY A 66 -16.12 -5.47 -8.27
C GLY A 66 -17.21 -6.16 -7.45
N PHE A 67 -17.50 -5.63 -6.26
CA PHE A 67 -18.38 -6.23 -5.24
C PHE A 67 -19.36 -5.21 -4.63
N PRO A 68 -20.15 -4.47 -5.43
CA PRO A 68 -20.93 -3.32 -4.96
C PRO A 68 -22.05 -3.67 -3.97
N SER A 69 -22.50 -4.93 -3.95
CA SER A 69 -23.50 -5.42 -3.00
C SER A 69 -22.91 -5.91 -1.67
N THR A 70 -21.58 -5.95 -1.54
CA THR A 70 -20.90 -6.40 -0.33
C THR A 70 -20.63 -5.19 0.57
N GLY A 71 -21.12 -5.22 1.81
CA GLY A 71 -20.91 -4.12 2.76
C GLY A 71 -19.43 -3.87 3.04
N ARG A 72 -19.07 -2.59 3.24
CA ARG A 72 -17.69 -2.13 3.52
C ARG A 72 -17.00 -2.89 4.65
N GLU A 73 -17.72 -3.18 5.72
CA GLU A 73 -17.19 -3.93 6.86
C GLU A 73 -16.77 -5.35 6.45
N THR A 74 -17.58 -6.03 5.63
CA THR A 74 -17.23 -7.34 5.08
C THR A 74 -16.03 -7.25 4.13
N LEU A 75 -15.93 -6.20 3.31
CA LEU A 75 -14.77 -6.00 2.44
C LEU A 75 -13.49 -5.75 3.25
N ARG A 76 -13.55 -4.90 4.29
CA ARG A 76 -12.45 -4.70 5.24
C ARG A 76 -12.04 -6.01 5.90
N TRP A 77 -13.02 -6.80 6.37
CA TRP A 77 -12.79 -8.12 6.94
C TRP A 77 -12.05 -9.05 5.99
N GLN A 78 -12.45 -9.12 4.71
CA GLN A 78 -11.78 -9.94 3.70
C GLN A 78 -10.33 -9.49 3.48
N LEU A 79 -10.09 -8.18 3.37
CA LEU A 79 -8.74 -7.62 3.20
C LEU A 79 -7.83 -7.96 4.39
N LEU A 80 -8.34 -7.82 5.60
CA LEU A 80 -7.61 -8.14 6.83
C LEU A 80 -7.32 -9.64 6.95
N ARG A 81 -8.30 -10.48 6.61
CA ARG A 81 -8.16 -11.94 6.58
C ARG A 81 -7.13 -12.42 5.57
N PHE A 82 -7.10 -11.81 4.38
CA PHE A 82 -6.24 -12.23 3.28
C PHE A 82 -4.92 -11.47 3.19
N GLY A 83 -4.46 -10.92 4.31
CA GLY A 83 -3.04 -10.59 4.50
C GLY A 83 -2.67 -9.12 4.43
N MET A 84 -3.62 -8.19 4.54
CA MET A 84 -3.27 -6.76 4.64
C MET A 84 -2.56 -6.44 5.96
N GLY A 85 -2.96 -7.07 7.06
CA GLY A 85 -2.27 -6.94 8.36
C GLY A 85 -0.86 -7.54 8.34
N SER A 86 -0.70 -8.76 7.80
CA SER A 86 0.62 -9.40 7.68
C SER A 86 1.53 -8.68 6.67
N ALA A 87 0.98 -8.07 5.62
CA ALA A 87 1.73 -7.17 4.74
C ALA A 87 2.28 -5.95 5.49
N ALA A 88 1.47 -5.30 6.34
CA ALA A 88 1.95 -4.17 7.14
C ALA A 88 3.14 -4.56 8.04
N LEU A 89 3.03 -5.70 8.72
CA LEU A 89 4.10 -6.25 9.56
C LEU A 89 5.37 -6.58 8.77
N LEU A 90 5.25 -7.24 7.61
CA LEU A 90 6.38 -7.62 6.77
C LEU A 90 7.20 -6.40 6.33
N HIS A 91 6.50 -5.41 5.77
CA HIS A 91 7.13 -4.22 5.21
C HIS A 91 7.65 -3.27 6.30
N HIS A 92 7.10 -3.34 7.51
CA HIS A 92 7.67 -2.64 8.66
C HIS A 92 8.93 -3.34 9.17
N ARG A 93 8.87 -4.66 9.41
CA ARG A 93 9.99 -5.46 9.94
C ARG A 93 11.21 -5.42 9.03
N PHE A 94 11.00 -5.50 7.71
CA PHE A 94 12.06 -5.49 6.72
C PHE A 94 12.05 -4.19 5.91
N HIS A 95 11.99 -3.04 6.60
CA HIS A 95 11.81 -1.73 5.99
C HIS A 95 12.79 -1.42 4.85
N GLU A 96 14.09 -1.59 5.09
CA GLU A 96 15.12 -1.29 4.10
C GLU A 96 14.99 -2.16 2.85
N LYS A 97 14.83 -3.48 3.02
CA LYS A 97 14.57 -4.42 1.92
C LYS A 97 13.27 -4.09 1.20
N SER A 98 12.23 -3.69 1.92
CA SER A 98 10.97 -3.26 1.33
C SER A 98 11.17 -2.04 0.42
N LEU A 99 11.95 -1.05 0.84
CA LEU A 99 12.26 0.12 0.00
C LEU A 99 13.10 -0.23 -1.23
N GLU A 100 14.05 -1.14 -1.09
CA GLU A 100 14.85 -1.65 -2.22
C GLU A 100 13.96 -2.35 -3.24
N GLN A 101 13.13 -3.29 -2.80
CA GLN A 101 12.23 -4.04 -3.66
C GLN A 101 11.14 -3.16 -4.27
N LEU A 102 10.70 -2.11 -3.57
CA LEU A 102 9.80 -1.10 -4.12
C LEU A 102 10.45 -0.39 -5.30
N LYS A 103 11.74 -0.01 -5.22
CA LYS A 103 12.44 0.63 -6.34
C LYS A 103 12.50 -0.28 -7.56
N SER A 104 12.80 -1.56 -7.36
CA SER A 104 12.83 -2.56 -8.44
C SER A 104 11.45 -2.77 -9.08
N ALA A 105 10.41 -2.89 -8.26
CA ALA A 105 9.03 -2.99 -8.74
C ALA A 105 8.62 -1.71 -9.49
N GLN A 106 8.92 -0.53 -8.95
CA GLN A 106 8.60 0.74 -9.58
C GLN A 106 9.31 0.92 -10.92
N ALA A 107 10.56 0.47 -11.04
CA ALA A 107 11.29 0.50 -12.30
C ALA A 107 10.60 -0.37 -13.37
N CYS A 108 10.07 -1.54 -12.99
CA CYS A 108 9.27 -2.39 -13.88
C CYS A 108 7.94 -1.71 -14.27
N ALA A 109 7.20 -1.18 -13.30
CA ALA A 109 5.95 -0.46 -13.56
C ALA A 109 6.16 0.74 -14.51
N ASN A 110 7.26 1.48 -14.35
CA ASN A 110 7.61 2.58 -15.25
C ASN A 110 7.85 2.07 -16.68
N ARG A 111 8.59 0.98 -16.87
CA ARG A 111 8.81 0.40 -18.21
C ARG A 111 7.50 -0.09 -18.85
N LEU A 112 6.62 -0.72 -18.09
CA LEU A 112 5.30 -1.13 -18.58
C LEU A 112 4.47 0.09 -19.01
N LYS A 113 4.51 1.17 -18.24
CA LYS A 113 3.86 2.44 -18.58
C LYS A 113 4.46 3.08 -19.83
N ASP A 114 5.76 2.93 -20.05
CA ASP A 114 6.48 3.40 -21.24
C ASP A 114 6.30 2.49 -22.47
N GLY A 115 5.45 1.45 -22.38
CA GLY A 115 5.04 0.60 -23.49
C GLY A 115 5.76 -0.75 -23.58
N ALA A 116 6.58 -1.12 -22.58
CA ALA A 116 7.11 -2.48 -22.51
C ALA A 116 5.97 -3.50 -22.33
N SER A 117 6.08 -4.65 -23.02
CA SER A 117 5.12 -5.74 -22.83
C SER A 117 5.36 -6.47 -21.51
N PHE A 118 4.27 -7.00 -20.92
CA PHE A 118 4.35 -7.81 -19.70
C PHE A 118 5.20 -9.08 -19.90
N ASP A 119 5.19 -9.68 -21.10
CA ASP A 119 6.05 -10.82 -21.45
C ASP A 119 7.54 -10.48 -21.33
N THR A 120 7.92 -9.30 -21.83
CA THR A 120 9.31 -8.84 -21.78
C THR A 120 9.75 -8.60 -20.35
N GLU A 121 8.90 -7.95 -19.55
CA GLU A 121 9.20 -7.71 -18.14
C GLU A 121 9.18 -8.99 -17.30
N GLU A 122 8.34 -9.97 -17.62
CA GLU A 122 8.38 -11.28 -16.96
C GLU A 122 9.69 -12.03 -17.26
N ILE A 123 10.17 -12.01 -18.50
CA ILE A 123 11.46 -12.60 -18.87
C ILE A 123 12.61 -11.91 -18.13
N ARG A 124 12.57 -10.58 -18.07
CA ARG A 124 13.55 -9.76 -17.34
C ARG A 124 13.53 -10.09 -15.84
N TRP A 125 12.35 -10.04 -15.24
CA TRP A 125 12.14 -10.34 -13.83
C TRP A 125 12.62 -11.74 -13.47
N ARG A 126 12.36 -12.78 -14.28
CA ARG A 126 12.88 -14.14 -14.02
C ARG A 126 14.41 -14.20 -14.01
N LYS A 127 15.08 -13.42 -14.87
CA LYS A 127 16.55 -13.35 -14.93
C LYS A 127 17.13 -12.60 -13.73
N GLU A 128 16.48 -11.52 -13.32
CA GLU A 128 16.96 -10.62 -12.26
C GLU A 128 16.61 -11.12 -10.85
N ALA A 129 15.41 -11.69 -10.67
CA ALA A 129 14.88 -12.06 -9.35
C ALA A 129 15.20 -13.51 -8.95
N HIS A 130 15.73 -14.35 -9.86
CA HIS A 130 15.98 -15.78 -9.63
C HIS A 130 14.78 -16.57 -9.07
N MET A 131 13.55 -16.07 -9.27
CA MET A 131 12.35 -16.71 -8.78
C MET A 131 11.65 -17.51 -9.88
N THR A 132 11.25 -18.73 -9.56
CA THR A 132 10.21 -19.42 -10.33
C THR A 132 8.89 -18.69 -10.07
N PRO A 133 8.14 -18.27 -11.10
CA PRO A 133 6.82 -17.68 -10.89
C PRO A 133 5.97 -18.64 -10.07
N PRO A 134 5.14 -18.15 -9.12
CA PRO A 134 4.23 -19.02 -8.40
C PRO A 134 3.40 -19.80 -9.42
N HIS A 135 3.28 -21.11 -9.22
CA HIS A 135 2.43 -21.94 -10.06
C HIS A 135 1.06 -21.29 -10.17
N GLN A 136 0.61 -21.03 -11.41
CA GLN A 136 -0.79 -20.74 -11.65
C GLN A 136 -1.56 -21.94 -11.09
N SER A 137 -2.39 -21.68 -10.08
CA SER A 137 -3.21 -22.71 -9.45
C SER A 137 -3.92 -23.52 -10.54
N PRO A 138 -4.00 -24.85 -10.44
CA PRO A 138 -4.68 -25.69 -11.44
C PRO A 138 -6.15 -25.31 -11.61
N GLN A 139 -6.70 -24.58 -10.63
CA GLN A 139 -8.00 -23.92 -10.73
C GLN A 139 -7.84 -22.40 -10.61
N PRO A 140 -8.48 -21.62 -11.50
CA PRO A 140 -8.58 -20.18 -11.39
C PRO A 140 -9.06 -19.74 -9.99
N PRO A 141 -8.27 -18.96 -9.22
CA PRO A 141 -8.70 -18.49 -7.92
C PRO A 141 -9.89 -17.51 -8.05
N SER A 142 -10.72 -17.47 -7.01
CA SER A 142 -11.62 -16.33 -6.82
C SER A 142 -10.79 -15.10 -6.46
N PRO A 143 -11.25 -13.87 -6.78
CA PRO A 143 -10.48 -12.66 -6.51
C PRO A 143 -10.01 -12.57 -5.06
N PHE A 144 -10.85 -12.88 -4.08
CA PHE A 144 -10.48 -12.88 -2.66
C PHE A 144 -9.38 -13.90 -2.29
N GLY A 145 -9.23 -14.99 -3.03
CA GLY A 145 -8.17 -15.97 -2.84
C GLY A 145 -6.78 -15.51 -3.32
N LEU A 146 -6.68 -14.33 -3.92
CA LEU A 146 -5.43 -13.80 -4.48
C LEU A 146 -4.50 -13.15 -3.43
N GLY A 147 -5.02 -12.88 -2.23
CA GLY A 147 -4.41 -12.02 -1.23
C GLY A 147 -4.95 -10.59 -1.31
N ALA A 148 -4.98 -9.88 -0.19
CA ALA A 148 -5.77 -8.64 0.00
C ALA A 148 -5.63 -7.60 -1.13
N ARG A 149 -4.47 -6.94 -1.25
CA ARG A 149 -4.28 -5.87 -2.25
C ARG A 149 -4.35 -6.37 -3.70
N ALA A 150 -3.93 -7.60 -3.96
CA ALA A 150 -4.07 -8.19 -5.30
C ALA A 150 -5.55 -8.43 -5.67
N SER A 151 -6.38 -8.83 -4.71
CA SER A 151 -7.83 -8.99 -4.87
C SER A 151 -8.49 -7.66 -5.21
N ALA A 152 -8.15 -6.61 -4.45
CA ALA A 152 -8.66 -5.26 -4.63
C ALA A 152 -8.31 -4.69 -6.00
N ALA A 153 -7.03 -4.72 -6.38
CA ALA A 153 -6.62 -4.25 -7.71
C ALA A 153 -7.34 -5.01 -8.84
N THR A 154 -7.44 -6.34 -8.72
CA THR A 154 -8.12 -7.19 -9.72
C THR A 154 -9.61 -6.90 -9.87
N ALA A 155 -10.25 -6.32 -8.84
CA ALA A 155 -11.66 -5.92 -8.92
C ALA A 155 -11.85 -4.75 -9.91
N THR A 156 -10.87 -3.86 -10.03
CA THR A 156 -10.94 -2.70 -10.92
C THR A 156 -10.54 -3.05 -12.37
N LEU A 157 -9.55 -3.94 -12.54
CA LEU A 157 -8.95 -4.25 -13.84
C LEU A 157 -9.89 -4.94 -14.85
N ASP A 158 -9.70 -4.57 -16.11
CA ASP A 158 -10.18 -5.29 -17.28
C ASP A 158 -9.12 -6.25 -17.86
N GLU A 159 -9.53 -7.14 -18.77
CA GLU A 159 -8.60 -8.10 -19.37
C GLU A 159 -7.49 -7.39 -20.16
N GLY A 160 -6.25 -7.79 -19.93
CA GLY A 160 -5.06 -7.18 -20.51
C GLY A 160 -4.51 -6.00 -19.70
N GLU A 161 -5.24 -5.52 -18.69
CA GLU A 161 -4.76 -4.45 -17.82
C GLU A 161 -3.91 -4.97 -16.65
N TRP A 162 -3.01 -4.11 -16.18
CA TRP A 162 -2.11 -4.43 -15.09
C TRP A 162 -2.16 -3.37 -13.99
N ALA A 163 -1.80 -3.76 -12.77
CA ALA A 163 -1.69 -2.88 -11.61
C ALA A 163 -0.43 -3.18 -10.78
N GLY A 164 0.12 -2.14 -10.16
CA GLY A 164 1.22 -2.23 -9.21
C GLY A 164 2.16 -1.02 -9.27
N PRO A 165 3.15 -0.94 -8.36
CA PRO A 165 3.47 -1.92 -7.32
C PRO A 165 2.44 -2.01 -6.19
N LEU A 166 1.97 -3.21 -5.87
CA LEU A 166 1.02 -3.51 -4.80
C LEU A 166 1.78 -4.04 -3.58
N LYS A 167 1.51 -3.49 -2.39
CA LYS A 167 2.07 -3.98 -1.13
C LYS A 167 1.33 -5.24 -0.68
N THR A 168 2.01 -6.38 -0.54
CA THR A 168 1.38 -7.67 -0.19
C THR A 168 2.14 -8.38 0.93
N SER A 169 1.57 -9.48 1.44
CA SER A 169 2.21 -10.33 2.46
C SER A 169 3.43 -11.11 1.94
N ARG A 170 3.86 -10.89 0.69
CA ARG A 170 5.06 -11.48 0.09
C ARG A 170 6.08 -10.43 -0.36
N GLY A 171 5.73 -9.14 -0.30
CA GLY A 171 6.55 -8.05 -0.81
C GLY A 171 5.76 -7.15 -1.76
N TRP A 172 6.43 -6.65 -2.79
CA TRP A 172 5.79 -5.81 -3.81
C TRP A 172 5.39 -6.65 -5.02
N GLU A 173 4.19 -6.43 -5.54
CA GLU A 173 3.69 -7.20 -6.67
C GLU A 173 3.19 -6.32 -7.81
N ILE A 174 3.46 -6.75 -9.04
CA ILE A 174 2.80 -6.24 -10.24
C ILE A 174 1.96 -7.38 -10.80
N ILE A 175 0.68 -7.11 -11.04
CA ILE A 175 -0.26 -8.10 -11.55
C ILE A 175 -0.79 -7.68 -12.91
N LEU A 176 -1.02 -8.65 -13.79
CA LEU A 176 -1.73 -8.50 -15.06
C LEU A 176 -2.95 -9.42 -15.04
N LEU A 177 -4.12 -8.87 -15.31
CA LEU A 177 -5.33 -9.65 -15.51
C LEU A 177 -5.31 -10.27 -16.90
N ASN A 178 -4.88 -11.53 -16.99
CA ASN A 178 -4.74 -12.23 -18.26
C ASN A 178 -6.10 -12.72 -18.79
N LYS A 179 -6.98 -13.17 -17.89
CA LYS A 179 -8.32 -13.66 -18.27
C LYS A 179 -9.32 -13.56 -17.12
N ARG A 180 -10.57 -13.27 -17.46
CA ARG A 180 -11.74 -13.24 -16.61
C ARG A 180 -12.82 -14.14 -17.21
N PHE A 181 -13.27 -15.15 -16.47
CA PHE A 181 -14.19 -16.15 -17.00
C PHE A 181 -15.68 -15.77 -16.93
N ASP A 182 -16.03 -14.75 -16.16
CA ASP A 182 -17.39 -14.23 -16.04
C ASP A 182 -17.38 -12.70 -16.11
N SER A 183 -18.35 -12.11 -16.81
CA SER A 183 -18.49 -10.65 -16.88
C SER A 183 -18.87 -10.05 -15.52
N VAL A 184 -19.50 -10.82 -14.65
CA VAL A 184 -19.83 -10.41 -13.28
C VAL A 184 -18.59 -10.59 -12.41
N LYS A 185 -17.90 -9.48 -12.15
CA LYS A 185 -16.63 -9.41 -11.40
C LYS A 185 -16.66 -10.17 -10.06
N SER A 186 -17.78 -10.10 -9.33
CA SER A 186 -17.91 -10.67 -7.98
C SER A 186 -17.88 -12.20 -7.90
N ARG A 187 -18.26 -12.90 -8.98
CA ARG A 187 -18.26 -14.37 -9.07
C ARG A 187 -17.24 -14.90 -10.06
N SER A 188 -16.55 -14.02 -10.77
CA SER A 188 -15.63 -14.41 -11.81
C SER A 188 -14.40 -15.06 -11.22
N HIS A 189 -14.07 -16.23 -11.75
CA HIS A 189 -12.72 -16.76 -11.71
C HIS A 189 -11.79 -15.93 -12.57
N VAL A 190 -10.53 -15.77 -12.15
CA VAL A 190 -9.53 -14.97 -12.87
C VAL A 190 -8.21 -15.72 -13.05
N ILE A 191 -7.49 -15.40 -14.12
CA ILE A 191 -6.10 -15.80 -14.32
C ILE A 191 -5.26 -14.54 -14.25
N LEU A 192 -4.37 -14.50 -13.26
CA LEU A 192 -3.38 -13.44 -13.13
C LEU A 192 -1.99 -13.93 -13.50
N ARG A 193 -1.22 -13.04 -14.13
CA ARG A 193 0.24 -13.12 -14.15
C ARG A 193 0.77 -12.17 -13.08
N ARG A 194 1.76 -12.61 -12.30
CA ARG A 194 2.23 -11.88 -11.12
C ARG A 194 3.76 -11.83 -11.13
N LEU A 195 4.32 -10.63 -11.09
CA LEU A 195 5.74 -10.40 -10.85
C LEU A 195 5.88 -10.03 -9.38
N ILE A 196 6.62 -10.84 -8.62
CA ILE A 196 6.78 -10.68 -7.17
C ILE A 196 8.19 -10.21 -6.87
N TYR A 197 8.31 -9.08 -6.19
CA TYR A 197 9.55 -8.50 -5.69
C TYR A 197 9.59 -8.77 -4.18
N PRO A 198 10.22 -9.89 -3.76
CA PRO A 198 10.00 -10.48 -2.46
C PRO A 198 10.64 -9.65 -1.35
N VAL A 199 9.89 -9.42 -0.27
CA VAL A 199 10.43 -8.85 0.95
C VAL A 199 10.54 -9.98 1.98
N GLY A 200 11.76 -10.33 2.37
CA GLY A 200 12.02 -11.49 3.23
C GLY A 200 11.86 -12.84 2.50
N THR A 201 11.92 -13.93 3.25
CA THR A 201 11.77 -15.31 2.78
C THR A 201 10.38 -15.87 3.05
N LYS A 202 10.09 -17.11 2.61
CA LYS A 202 8.82 -17.78 2.92
C LYS A 202 8.60 -17.98 4.42
N GLU A 203 9.68 -18.24 5.15
CA GLU A 203 9.68 -18.37 6.60
C GLU A 203 9.32 -17.03 7.26
N ASP A 204 9.86 -15.93 6.74
CA ASP A 204 9.50 -14.58 7.18
C ASP A 204 8.00 -14.29 6.94
N TRP A 205 7.47 -14.69 5.77
CA TRP A 205 6.04 -14.53 5.44
C TRP A 205 5.13 -15.32 6.39
N SER A 206 5.55 -16.54 6.76
CA SER A 206 4.82 -17.34 7.76
C SER A 206 4.89 -16.70 9.14
N ALA A 207 6.07 -16.22 9.55
CA ALA A 207 6.26 -15.60 10.85
C ALA A 207 5.40 -14.34 11.02
N VAL A 208 5.35 -13.44 10.02
CA VAL A 208 4.50 -12.24 10.08
C VAL A 208 3.01 -12.57 10.04
N GLN A 209 2.62 -13.69 9.43
CA GLN A 209 1.23 -14.16 9.48
C GLN A 209 0.87 -14.66 10.89
N ASP A 210 1.77 -15.38 11.54
CA ASP A 210 1.59 -15.81 12.93
C ASP A 210 1.55 -14.61 13.87
N ASP A 211 2.39 -13.61 13.65
CA ASP A 211 2.39 -12.36 14.40
C ASP A 211 1.10 -11.58 14.20
N TRP A 212 0.60 -11.47 12.97
CA TRP A 212 -0.72 -10.89 12.69
C TRP A 212 -1.84 -11.60 13.44
N ASN A 213 -1.74 -12.93 13.61
CA ASN A 213 -2.74 -13.68 14.34
C ASN A 213 -2.64 -13.48 15.86
N ARG A 214 -1.47 -13.12 16.42
CA ARG A 214 -1.20 -13.20 17.87
C ARG A 214 -0.86 -11.87 18.55
N LEU A 215 -0.16 -10.96 17.89
CA LEU A 215 0.26 -9.69 18.48
C LEU A 215 -0.94 -8.83 18.89
N PRO A 216 -0.89 -8.09 20.01
CA PRO A 216 -2.03 -7.31 20.50
C PRO A 216 -2.54 -6.32 19.44
N LEU A 217 -3.85 -6.10 19.39
CA LEU A 217 -4.48 -5.12 18.51
C LEU A 217 -4.95 -3.91 19.32
N ALA A 218 -4.72 -2.73 18.78
CA ALA A 218 -5.26 -1.48 19.29
C ALA A 218 -5.58 -0.55 18.11
N GLY A 219 -6.13 0.63 18.38
CA GLY A 219 -6.42 1.62 17.35
C GLY A 219 -7.88 2.05 17.36
N ASP A 220 -8.37 2.42 16.19
CA ASP A 220 -9.71 2.98 16.02
C ASP A 220 -10.78 1.88 16.02
N GLU A 221 -11.85 2.11 16.80
CA GLU A 221 -12.91 1.14 17.04
C GLU A 221 -13.65 0.72 15.77
N GLU A 222 -13.81 1.64 14.79
CA GLU A 222 -14.47 1.32 13.53
C GLU A 222 -13.70 0.25 12.75
N TYR A 223 -12.38 0.36 12.71
CA TYR A 223 -11.53 -0.60 12.01
C TYR A 223 -11.35 -1.90 12.80
N LEU A 224 -11.34 -1.82 14.14
CA LEU A 224 -11.24 -3.00 15.00
C LEU A 224 -12.49 -3.90 14.91
N LYS A 225 -13.68 -3.35 14.63
CA LYS A 225 -14.90 -4.13 14.38
C LYS A 225 -14.78 -5.06 13.17
N ALA A 226 -14.00 -4.65 12.17
CA ALA A 226 -13.76 -5.45 10.96
C ALA A 226 -12.71 -6.57 11.14
N ILE A 227 -12.08 -6.71 12.32
CA ILE A 227 -11.08 -7.75 12.57
C ILE A 227 -11.74 -9.13 12.51
N PRO A 228 -11.18 -10.09 11.75
CA PRO A 228 -11.73 -11.43 11.70
C PRO A 228 -11.86 -12.11 13.06
N SER A 229 -13.05 -12.68 13.33
CA SER A 229 -13.37 -13.32 14.60
C SER A 229 -12.42 -14.47 14.95
N GLU A 230 -11.92 -15.19 13.94
CA GLU A 230 -10.92 -16.24 14.10
C GLU A 230 -9.60 -15.70 14.65
N ILE A 231 -9.19 -14.49 14.26
CA ILE A 231 -8.01 -13.83 14.78
C ILE A 231 -8.26 -13.43 16.24
N LEU A 232 -9.42 -12.85 16.53
CA LEU A 232 -9.80 -12.47 17.91
C LEU A 232 -9.81 -13.67 18.86
N ARG A 233 -10.29 -14.85 18.41
CA ARG A 233 -10.28 -16.09 19.21
C ARG A 233 -8.88 -16.54 19.57
N LEU A 234 -7.94 -16.51 18.62
CA LEU A 234 -6.54 -16.90 18.85
C LEU A 234 -5.81 -16.01 19.87
N ARG A 235 -6.38 -14.85 20.22
CA ARG A 235 -5.81 -13.88 21.15
C ARG A 235 -6.44 -13.91 22.53
N ARG A 236 -7.55 -14.64 22.70
CA ARG A 236 -8.15 -14.78 24.03
C ARG A 236 -7.23 -15.65 24.90
N PRO A 237 -6.98 -15.26 26.16
CA PRO A 237 -6.26 -16.12 27.08
C PRO A 237 -7.05 -17.42 27.28
N LYS A 238 -6.35 -18.56 27.34
CA LYS A 238 -6.92 -19.92 27.51
C LYS A 238 -7.82 -20.11 28.75
N SER A 239 -7.93 -19.11 29.62
CA SER A 239 -8.77 -19.14 30.82
C SER A 239 -10.23 -18.72 30.59
N GLU A 240 -10.62 -18.40 29.36
CA GLU A 240 -11.97 -17.89 29.01
C GLU A 240 -12.76 -18.80 28.04
N GLU A 241 -12.33 -20.06 27.85
CA GLU A 241 -13.09 -21.12 27.15
C GLU A 241 -13.58 -22.18 28.14
#